data_AF-A0A5T1TCK7-F1
#
_entry.id   AF-A0A5T1TCK7-F1
#
_cell.length_a   1.000
_cell.length_b   1.000
_cell.length_c   1.000
_cell.angle_alpha   90.00
_cell.angle_beta   90.00
_cell.angle_gamma   90.00
#
_symmetry.space_group_name_H-M   'P 1'
#
loop_
_entity.id
_entity.type
_entity.pdbx_description
1 polymer ?
#
loop_
_entity_poly.entity_id
_entity_poly.type
_entity_poly.pdbx_seq_one_letter_code
_entity_poly.pdbx_strand_id
1 'polypeptide(L)'
;NFYYFFSNNTNKFSLFRDLKKAKDLKNTLIVIDSIRNFIQDDFNKDFTMIKVFDELQKIRDNGATIIFLHHQPKQKPDENNKAYKGATTFLDSVDEGYFLHKKDIKADEEFVILLEPQKRRFATKSQAFKINTLNLEFKFVDYLKFAENHKTQITLNLVKEILNENKNGICQQDLASKIKKKIEQDYVEIVGRNALWKLLDKYRNIYWSIFYEAQEKGGKKK
;
A
#
# COMPACT_ATOMS: atom_id res chain seq x y z
N ASN A 1 4.69 -24.42 -15.72
CA ASN A 1 5.10 -24.20 -17.12
C ASN A 1 4.66 -22.82 -17.54
N PHE A 2 5.60 -21.93 -17.84
CA PHE A 2 5.31 -20.63 -18.46
C PHE A 2 5.29 -20.83 -19.97
N TYR A 3 4.20 -20.40 -20.62
CA TYR A 3 4.05 -20.49 -22.07
C TYR A 3 4.28 -19.11 -22.68
N TYR A 4 5.26 -19.00 -23.58
CA TYR A 4 5.49 -17.80 -24.38
C TYR A 4 4.64 -17.88 -25.65
N PHE A 5 3.59 -17.06 -25.72
CA PHE A 5 2.78 -16.93 -26.93
C PHE A 5 3.38 -15.84 -27.82
N PHE A 6 4.22 -16.26 -28.77
CA PHE A 6 4.65 -15.39 -29.85
C PHE A 6 3.56 -15.35 -30.92
N SER A 7 3.08 -14.15 -31.27
CA SER A 7 2.10 -14.01 -32.32
C SER A 7 2.51 -12.88 -33.27
N ASN A 8 2.88 -13.29 -34.48
CA ASN A 8 3.33 -12.39 -35.55
C ASN A 8 2.19 -11.54 -36.15
N ASN A 9 0.93 -11.95 -35.96
CA ASN A 9 -0.23 -11.34 -36.63
C ASN A 9 -1.29 -10.79 -35.67
N THR A 10 -1.12 -10.91 -34.35
CA THR A 10 -2.12 -10.42 -33.41
C THR A 10 -1.78 -9.00 -33.01
N ASN A 11 -2.65 -8.08 -33.39
CA ASN A 11 -2.57 -6.69 -32.96
C ASN A 11 -2.74 -6.64 -31.44
N LYS A 12 -1.79 -6.01 -30.72
CA LYS A 12 -1.87 -5.84 -29.26
C LYS A 12 -3.20 -5.21 -28.80
N PHE A 13 -3.81 -4.37 -29.64
CA PHE A 13 -5.10 -3.73 -29.35
C PHE A 13 -6.32 -4.66 -29.56
N SER A 14 -6.14 -5.84 -30.18
CA SER A 14 -7.19 -6.86 -30.29
C SER A 14 -6.97 -8.05 -29.36
N LEU A 15 -5.87 -8.09 -28.61
CA LEU A 15 -5.46 -9.25 -27.82
C LEU A 15 -6.55 -9.68 -26.82
N PHE A 16 -7.10 -8.75 -26.04
CA PHE A 16 -8.13 -9.09 -25.04
C PHE A 16 -9.43 -9.55 -25.70
N ARG A 17 -9.80 -8.95 -26.84
CA ARG A 17 -10.94 -9.39 -27.65
C ARG A 17 -10.79 -10.81 -28.18
N ASP A 18 -9.56 -11.25 -28.46
CA ASP A 18 -9.30 -12.60 -28.92
C ASP A 18 -9.20 -13.59 -27.75
N LEU A 19 -8.52 -13.20 -26.66
CA LEU A 19 -8.43 -14.01 -25.44
C LEU A 19 -9.79 -14.29 -24.80
N LYS A 20 -10.72 -13.33 -24.78
CA LYS A 20 -12.06 -13.54 -24.21
C LYS A 20 -12.90 -14.59 -24.95
N LYS A 21 -12.49 -15.01 -26.16
CA LYS A 21 -13.16 -16.08 -26.93
C LYS A 21 -12.77 -17.48 -26.43
N ALA A 22 -11.69 -17.60 -25.65
CA ALA A 22 -11.30 -18.86 -25.02
C ALA A 22 -12.40 -19.31 -24.06
N LYS A 23 -12.80 -20.58 -24.12
CA LYS A 23 -13.94 -21.11 -23.35
C LYS A 23 -13.59 -21.51 -21.91
N ASP A 24 -12.33 -21.88 -21.67
CA ASP A 24 -11.85 -22.28 -20.34
C ASP A 24 -10.41 -21.77 -20.16
N LEU A 25 -10.22 -20.98 -19.12
CA LEU A 25 -8.95 -20.41 -18.70
C LEU A 25 -8.64 -20.75 -17.23
N LYS A 26 -9.26 -21.79 -16.67
CA LYS A 26 -8.91 -22.28 -15.33
C LYS A 26 -7.41 -22.56 -15.22
N ASN A 27 -6.85 -22.31 -14.04
CA ASN A 27 -5.42 -22.44 -13.75
C ASN A 27 -4.51 -21.59 -14.66
N THR A 28 -5.04 -20.50 -15.24
CA THR A 28 -4.26 -19.57 -16.06
C THR A 28 -3.98 -18.28 -15.29
N LEU A 29 -2.72 -17.87 -15.26
CA LEU A 29 -2.30 -16.54 -14.80
C LEU A 29 -1.88 -15.70 -16.01
N ILE A 30 -2.48 -14.53 -16.16
CA ILE A 30 -2.14 -13.55 -17.19
C ILE A 30 -1.52 -12.34 -16.48
N VAL A 31 -0.28 -11.99 -16.86
CA VAL A 31 0.43 -10.82 -16.33
C VAL A 31 0.64 -9.81 -17.46
N ILE A 32 0.21 -8.56 -17.25
CA ILE A 32 0.24 -7.49 -18.26
C ILE A 32 1.11 -6.32 -17.76
N ASP A 33 2.22 -6.06 -18.44
CA ASP A 33 3.15 -4.96 -18.12
C ASP A 33 3.37 -4.03 -19.34
N SER A 34 2.83 -2.81 -19.38
CA SER A 34 1.74 -2.28 -18.57
C SER A 34 0.44 -2.28 -19.37
N ILE A 35 -0.71 -2.24 -18.69
CA ILE A 35 -2.03 -2.22 -19.34
C ILE A 35 -2.15 -1.09 -20.36
N ARG A 36 -1.38 -0.02 -20.17
CA ARG A 36 -1.36 1.13 -21.06
C ARG A 36 -0.95 0.78 -22.49
N ASN A 37 -0.08 -0.20 -22.68
CA ASN A 37 0.42 -0.58 -24.00
C ASN A 37 -0.62 -1.28 -24.87
N PHE A 38 -1.74 -1.71 -24.27
CA PHE A 38 -2.82 -2.45 -24.90
C PHE A 38 -4.07 -1.59 -25.16
N ILE A 39 -4.00 -0.28 -24.86
CA ILE A 39 -5.10 0.67 -25.02
C ILE A 39 -4.70 1.70 -26.08
N GLN A 40 -5.54 1.88 -27.10
CA GLN A 40 -5.23 2.71 -28.27
C GLN A 40 -5.61 4.19 -28.09
N ASP A 41 -6.62 4.49 -27.26
CA ASP A 41 -7.19 5.83 -27.05
C ASP A 41 -6.66 6.53 -25.78
N ASP A 42 -7.08 7.80 -25.62
CA ASP A 42 -6.87 8.59 -24.41
C ASP A 42 -7.50 7.92 -23.17
N PHE A 43 -6.69 7.75 -22.12
CA PHE A 43 -7.07 7.17 -20.82
C PHE A 43 -8.22 7.93 -20.14
N ASN A 44 -8.42 9.19 -20.53
CA ASN A 44 -9.48 10.03 -20.00
C ASN A 44 -10.86 9.76 -20.62
N LYS A 45 -10.95 8.91 -21.66
CA LYS A 45 -12.23 8.53 -22.27
C LYS A 45 -12.77 7.25 -21.63
N ASP A 46 -13.68 7.41 -20.68
CA ASP A 46 -14.28 6.32 -19.91
C ASP A 46 -14.82 5.17 -20.78
N PHE A 47 -15.42 5.45 -21.94
CA PHE A 47 -16.00 4.43 -22.81
C PHE A 47 -14.99 3.40 -23.35
N THR A 48 -13.78 3.83 -23.73
CA THR A 48 -12.74 2.90 -24.21
C THR A 48 -12.21 2.05 -23.06
N MET A 49 -12.08 2.64 -21.88
CA MET A 49 -11.65 1.94 -20.67
C MET A 49 -12.65 0.88 -20.23
N ILE A 50 -13.95 1.23 -20.23
CA ILE A 50 -15.04 0.30 -19.90
C ILE A 50 -14.98 -0.93 -20.82
N LYS A 51 -14.82 -0.73 -22.13
CA LYS A 51 -14.70 -1.87 -23.07
C LYS A 51 -13.54 -2.79 -22.73
N VAL A 52 -12.37 -2.25 -22.48
CA VAL A 52 -11.18 -3.05 -22.13
C VAL A 52 -11.43 -3.81 -20.82
N PHE A 53 -12.05 -3.18 -19.83
CA PHE A 53 -12.40 -3.83 -18.58
C PHE A 53 -13.46 -4.92 -18.74
N ASP A 54 -14.48 -4.72 -19.56
CA ASP A 54 -15.46 -5.75 -19.88
C ASP A 54 -14.81 -6.97 -20.53
N GLU A 55 -13.79 -6.75 -21.37
CA GLU A 55 -13.01 -7.84 -21.96
C GLU A 55 -12.18 -8.59 -20.92
N LEU A 56 -11.49 -7.88 -20.04
CA LEU A 56 -10.73 -8.49 -18.94
C LEU A 56 -11.64 -9.23 -17.94
N GLN A 57 -12.82 -8.68 -17.63
CA GLN A 57 -13.80 -9.34 -16.76
C GLN A 57 -14.28 -10.65 -17.39
N LYS A 58 -14.57 -10.68 -18.70
CA LYS A 58 -14.94 -11.94 -19.38
C LYS A 58 -13.82 -12.97 -19.35
N ILE A 59 -12.58 -12.55 -19.54
CA ILE A 59 -11.40 -13.43 -19.44
C ILE A 59 -11.30 -14.02 -18.02
N ARG A 60 -11.51 -13.21 -16.98
CA ARG A 60 -11.59 -13.66 -15.58
C ARG A 60 -12.75 -14.63 -15.36
N ASP A 61 -13.93 -14.31 -15.88
CA ASP A 61 -15.14 -15.14 -15.73
C ASP A 61 -14.98 -16.52 -16.41
N ASN A 62 -14.13 -16.60 -17.44
CA ASN A 62 -13.71 -17.87 -18.05
C ASN A 62 -12.67 -18.65 -17.23
N GLY A 63 -12.26 -18.15 -16.05
CA GLY A 63 -11.43 -18.87 -15.08
C GLY A 63 -9.99 -18.35 -14.91
N ALA A 64 -9.58 -17.33 -15.66
CA ALA A 64 -8.24 -16.77 -15.55
C ALA A 64 -8.07 -15.89 -14.30
N THR A 65 -6.85 -15.85 -13.75
CA THR A 65 -6.39 -14.77 -12.88
C THR A 65 -5.62 -13.76 -13.71
N ILE A 66 -5.94 -12.47 -13.57
CA ILE A 66 -5.31 -11.39 -14.33
C ILE A 66 -4.65 -10.43 -13.36
N ILE A 67 -3.36 -10.16 -13.58
CA ILE A 67 -2.59 -9.13 -12.89
C ILE A 67 -2.09 -8.14 -13.94
N PHE A 68 -2.29 -6.85 -13.74
CA PHE A 68 -1.76 -5.84 -14.65
C PHE A 68 -1.12 -4.68 -13.90
N LEU A 69 -0.08 -4.11 -14.51
CA LEU A 69 0.56 -2.89 -14.02
C LEU A 69 -0.10 -1.67 -14.65
N HIS A 70 -0.44 -0.70 -13.81
CA HIS A 70 -0.94 0.61 -14.22
C HIS A 70 0.00 1.70 -13.70
N HIS A 71 0.50 2.54 -14.60
CA HIS A 71 1.36 3.65 -14.21
C HIS A 71 0.52 4.78 -13.60
N GLN A 72 0.97 5.30 -12.46
CA GLN A 72 0.48 6.59 -11.98
C GLN A 72 1.27 7.74 -12.60
N PRO A 73 0.65 8.93 -12.78
CA PRO A 73 1.38 10.14 -13.13
C PRO A 73 2.52 10.40 -12.13
N LYS A 74 3.58 11.09 -12.56
CA LYS A 74 4.68 11.49 -11.67
C LYS A 74 4.11 12.25 -10.47
N GLN A 75 4.32 11.72 -9.27
CA GLN A 75 3.96 12.42 -8.04
C GLN A 75 4.96 13.56 -7.82
N LYS A 76 4.46 14.71 -7.36
CA LYS A 76 5.32 15.79 -6.86
C LYS A 76 5.80 15.41 -5.45
N PRO A 77 7.07 15.69 -5.09
CA PRO A 77 7.67 15.27 -3.82
C PRO A 77 6.85 15.60 -2.56
N ASP A 78 6.10 16.71 -2.60
CA ASP A 78 5.34 17.22 -1.45
C ASP A 78 3.82 16.97 -1.52
N GLU A 79 3.33 16.34 -2.60
CA GLU A 79 1.94 15.94 -2.70
C GLU A 79 1.81 14.49 -2.25
N ASN A 80 1.13 14.27 -1.12
CA ASN A 80 0.71 12.94 -0.65
C ASN A 80 -0.44 12.40 -1.53
N ASN A 81 -0.29 12.49 -2.86
CA ASN A 81 -1.23 12.06 -3.86
C ASN A 81 -1.04 10.57 -4.14
N LYS A 82 -1.31 9.74 -3.11
CA LYS A 82 -1.63 8.31 -3.29
C LYS A 82 -2.88 8.11 -4.18
N ALA A 83 -3.60 9.19 -4.45
CA ALA A 83 -4.76 9.24 -5.32
C ALA A 83 -4.43 8.76 -6.74
N TYR A 84 -5.21 7.78 -7.18
CA TYR A 84 -5.28 7.27 -8.54
C TYR A 84 -5.78 8.38 -9.49
N LYS A 85 -4.91 9.32 -9.91
CA LYS A 85 -5.29 10.37 -10.88
C LYS A 85 -5.17 9.81 -12.30
N GLY A 86 -6.30 9.59 -12.96
CA GLY A 86 -6.36 9.10 -14.34
C GLY A 86 -7.45 8.08 -14.67
N ALA A 87 -8.24 7.61 -13.68
CA ALA A 87 -9.63 7.14 -13.80
C ALA A 87 -9.99 6.29 -12.56
N THR A 88 -10.96 6.75 -11.76
CA THR A 88 -11.63 5.94 -10.73
C THR A 88 -12.11 4.60 -11.30
N THR A 89 -12.49 4.59 -12.57
CA THR A 89 -12.87 3.42 -13.38
C THR A 89 -11.89 2.25 -13.26
N PHE A 90 -10.57 2.48 -13.18
CA PHE A 90 -9.60 1.40 -12.97
C PHE A 90 -9.79 0.74 -11.62
N LEU A 91 -9.84 1.54 -10.56
CA LEU A 91 -10.00 1.04 -9.20
C LEU A 91 -11.38 0.39 -9.06
N ASP A 92 -12.42 0.96 -9.65
CA ASP A 92 -13.79 0.43 -9.60
C ASP A 92 -13.96 -0.89 -10.35
N SER A 93 -13.13 -1.16 -11.37
CA SER A 93 -13.25 -2.35 -12.22
C SER A 93 -12.46 -3.57 -11.74
N VAL A 94 -11.47 -3.40 -10.85
CA VAL A 94 -10.67 -4.52 -10.33
C VAL A 94 -11.28 -5.13 -9.07
N ASP A 95 -11.02 -6.41 -8.82
CA ASP A 95 -11.43 -7.05 -7.57
C ASP A 95 -10.52 -6.64 -6.40
N GLU A 96 -9.22 -6.59 -6.65
CA GLU A 96 -8.17 -6.16 -5.72
C GLU A 96 -7.27 -5.12 -6.39
N GLY A 97 -6.84 -4.11 -5.63
CA GLY A 97 -5.95 -3.06 -6.12
C GLY A 97 -4.87 -2.74 -5.11
N TYR A 98 -3.61 -2.68 -5.55
CA TYR A 98 -2.47 -2.36 -4.69
C TYR A 98 -1.71 -1.15 -5.22
N PHE A 99 -1.32 -0.27 -4.32
CA PHE A 99 -0.32 0.75 -4.56
C PHE A 99 1.05 0.21 -4.16
N LEU A 100 2.01 0.26 -5.09
CA LEU A 100 3.37 -0.20 -4.87
C LEU A 100 4.28 1.00 -4.63
N HIS A 101 5.07 0.95 -3.56
CA HIS A 101 6.04 1.98 -3.22
C HIS A 101 7.41 1.36 -2.95
N LYS A 102 8.44 1.86 -3.64
CA LYS A 102 9.83 1.48 -3.38
C LYS A 102 10.38 2.31 -2.21
N LYS A 103 10.97 1.64 -1.24
CA LYS A 103 11.74 2.25 -0.15
C LYS A 103 13.18 1.78 -0.23
N ASP A 104 14.08 2.71 -0.50
CA ASP A 104 15.51 2.47 -0.42
C ASP A 104 15.92 2.23 1.04
N ILE A 105 16.82 1.28 1.25
CA ILE A 105 17.38 0.96 2.56
C ILE A 105 18.89 1.14 2.50
N LYS A 106 19.53 1.35 3.67
CA LYS A 106 20.99 1.53 3.79
C LYS A 106 21.77 0.20 3.65
N ALA A 107 21.31 -0.69 2.78
CA ALA A 107 21.99 -1.92 2.44
C ALA A 107 22.26 -1.88 0.93
N ASP A 108 23.52 -2.10 0.56
CA ASP A 108 23.89 -2.19 -0.84
C ASP A 108 23.07 -3.32 -1.48
N GLU A 109 22.57 -3.07 -2.70
CA GLU A 109 21.90 -4.07 -3.53
C GLU A 109 20.57 -4.62 -2.97
N GLU A 110 19.98 -3.96 -1.97
CA GLU A 110 18.65 -4.31 -1.48
C GLU A 110 17.71 -3.10 -1.47
N PHE A 111 16.44 -3.33 -1.78
CA PHE A 111 15.37 -2.37 -1.53
C PHE A 111 14.12 -3.07 -1.03
N VAL A 112 13.23 -2.31 -0.39
CA VAL A 112 11.94 -2.81 0.08
C VAL A 112 10.84 -2.30 -0.82
N ILE A 113 9.96 -3.18 -1.26
CA ILE A 113 8.68 -2.83 -1.85
C ILE A 113 7.59 -2.91 -0.79
N LEU A 114 6.78 -1.87 -0.73
CA LEU A 114 5.57 -1.80 0.09
C LEU A 114 4.35 -1.96 -0.82
N LEU A 115 3.45 -2.85 -0.44
CA LEU A 115 2.15 -3.05 -1.07
C LEU A 115 1.07 -2.53 -0.13
N GLU A 116 0.38 -1.49 -0.57
CA GLU A 116 -0.74 -0.89 0.16
C GLU A 116 -2.05 -1.14 -0.60
N PRO A 117 -2.95 -1.99 -0.08
CA PRO A 117 -4.19 -2.24 -0.78
C PRO A 117 -5.08 -0.98 -0.81
N GLN A 118 -5.45 -0.57 -2.02
CA GLN A 118 -6.32 0.55 -2.38
C GLN A 118 -7.78 0.12 -2.56
N LYS A 119 -8.01 -1.13 -2.98
CA LYS A 119 -9.33 -1.77 -3.03
C LYS A 119 -9.24 -3.19 -2.47
N ARG A 120 -10.24 -3.57 -1.67
CA ARG A 120 -10.23 -4.79 -0.85
C ARG A 120 -11.59 -5.48 -0.90
N ARG A 121 -11.77 -6.48 -1.75
CA ARG A 121 -12.94 -7.38 -1.70
C ARG A 121 -12.68 -8.60 -0.80
N PHE A 122 -11.42 -8.99 -0.65
CA PHE A 122 -10.99 -10.19 0.10
C PHE A 122 -10.23 -9.86 1.40
N ALA A 123 -10.50 -8.71 2.03
CA ALA A 123 -9.86 -8.26 3.27
C ALA A 123 -8.31 -8.26 3.23
N THR A 124 -7.74 -7.93 2.07
CA THR A 124 -6.30 -7.91 1.83
C THR A 124 -5.58 -6.90 2.74
N LYS A 125 -4.40 -7.29 3.21
CA LYS A 125 -3.58 -6.52 4.15
C LYS A 125 -2.38 -5.91 3.44
N SER A 126 -1.86 -4.83 4.02
CA SER A 126 -0.57 -4.28 3.59
C SER A 126 0.54 -5.30 3.78
N GLN A 127 1.46 -5.36 2.82
CA GLN A 127 2.58 -6.29 2.82
C GLN A 127 3.85 -5.54 2.46
N ALA A 128 4.98 -6.07 2.89
CA ALA A 128 6.28 -5.60 2.44
C ALA A 128 7.15 -6.80 2.07
N PHE A 129 7.97 -6.61 1.05
CA PHE A 129 8.99 -7.58 0.70
C PHE A 129 10.28 -6.87 0.35
N LYS A 130 11.38 -7.48 0.77
CA LYS A 130 12.72 -7.03 0.42
C LYS A 130 13.17 -7.78 -0.82
N ILE A 131 13.76 -7.08 -1.78
CA ILE A 131 14.33 -7.64 -3.01
C ILE A 131 15.83 -7.43 -2.98
N ASN A 132 16.59 -8.48 -3.29
CA ASN A 132 18.01 -8.39 -3.61
C ASN A 132 18.18 -8.16 -5.12
N THR A 133 18.91 -7.11 -5.52
CA THR A 133 19.06 -6.72 -6.92
C THR A 133 20.03 -7.59 -7.71
N LEU A 134 20.91 -8.33 -7.04
CA LEU A 134 21.87 -9.21 -7.72
C LEU A 134 21.23 -10.52 -8.17
N ASN A 135 20.43 -11.14 -7.30
CA ASN A 135 19.87 -12.47 -7.56
C ASN A 135 18.34 -12.46 -7.77
N LEU A 136 17.68 -11.30 -7.61
CA LEU A 136 16.24 -11.10 -7.74
C LEU A 136 15.39 -11.93 -6.75
N GLU A 137 16.00 -12.46 -5.71
CA GLU A 137 15.28 -13.12 -4.64
C GLU A 137 14.51 -12.09 -3.82
N PHE A 138 13.33 -12.50 -3.33
CA PHE A 138 12.54 -11.69 -2.43
C PHE A 138 12.13 -12.45 -1.18
N LYS A 139 11.98 -11.71 -0.08
CA LYS A 139 11.45 -12.24 1.18
C LYS A 139 10.44 -11.28 1.79
N PHE A 140 9.37 -11.84 2.36
CA PHE A 140 8.42 -11.05 3.14
C PHE A 140 9.10 -10.48 4.38
N VAL A 141 8.79 -9.21 4.66
CA VAL A 141 9.25 -8.49 5.85
C VAL A 141 8.07 -7.79 6.51
N ASP A 142 8.25 -7.41 7.77
CA ASP A 142 7.23 -6.66 8.49
C ASP A 142 7.00 -5.29 7.83
N TYR A 143 5.82 -5.10 7.24
CA TYR A 143 5.40 -3.86 6.61
C TYR A 143 5.56 -2.66 7.53
N LEU A 144 5.26 -2.81 8.82
CA LEU A 144 5.27 -1.71 9.77
C LEU A 144 6.66 -1.19 10.10
N LYS A 145 7.72 -1.96 9.81
CA LYS A 145 9.12 -1.49 9.92
C LYS A 145 9.49 -0.50 8.80
N PHE A 146 8.75 -0.52 7.70
CA PHE A 146 9.08 0.23 6.49
C PHE A 146 7.98 1.20 6.05
N ALA A 147 6.76 1.06 6.56
CA ALA A 147 5.60 1.88 6.19
C ALA A 147 5.75 3.37 6.54
N GLU A 148 6.53 3.70 7.56
CA GLU A 148 6.59 5.05 8.10
C GLU A 148 7.63 5.93 7.42
N ASN A 149 7.30 7.21 7.29
CA ASN A 149 8.24 8.23 6.86
C ASN A 149 9.28 8.52 7.96
N HIS A 150 10.34 9.27 7.61
CA HIS A 150 11.45 9.55 8.51
C HIS A 150 11.00 10.20 9.83
N LYS A 151 10.15 11.23 9.76
CA LYS A 151 9.64 11.98 10.91
C LYS A 151 8.80 11.10 11.85
N THR A 152 7.95 10.25 11.28
CA THR A 152 7.19 9.26 12.05
C THR A 152 8.10 8.22 12.68
N GLN A 153 9.13 7.74 11.97
CA GLN A 153 10.06 6.75 12.51
C GLN A 153 10.88 7.30 13.69
N ILE A 154 11.34 8.55 13.61
CA ILE A 154 11.98 9.25 14.74
C ILE A 154 11.02 9.29 15.92
N THR A 155 9.76 9.70 15.68
CA THR A 155 8.72 9.75 16.73
C THR A 155 8.55 8.38 17.39
N LEU A 156 8.42 7.30 16.61
CA LEU A 156 8.26 5.94 17.13
C LEU A 156 9.45 5.51 17.99
N ASN A 157 10.68 5.79 17.55
CA ASN A 157 11.89 5.43 18.29
C ASN A 157 11.96 6.18 19.63
N LEU A 158 11.65 7.47 19.61
CA LEU A 158 11.61 8.31 20.80
C LEU A 158 10.57 7.81 21.83
N VAL A 159 9.36 7.47 21.36
CA VAL A 159 8.31 6.91 22.20
C VAL A 159 8.76 5.58 22.81
N LYS A 160 9.38 4.69 22.02
CA LYS A 160 9.89 3.39 22.52
C LYS A 160 10.93 3.59 23.62
N GLU A 161 11.85 4.52 23.43
CA GLU A 161 12.87 4.84 24.41
C GLU A 161 12.24 5.29 25.75
N ILE A 162 11.33 6.28 25.69
CA ILE A 162 10.64 6.78 26.89
C ILE A 162 9.83 5.67 27.56
N LEU A 163 9.11 4.84 26.82
CA LEU A 163 8.34 3.74 27.40
C LEU A 163 9.24 2.67 28.05
N ASN A 164 10.42 2.40 27.48
CA ASN A 164 11.40 1.48 28.07
C ASN A 164 11.96 2.00 29.40
N GLU A 165 12.11 3.32 29.55
CA GLU A 165 12.47 3.98 30.81
C GLU A 165 11.32 3.97 31.84
N ASN A 166 10.07 3.74 31.42
CA ASN A 166 8.86 3.83 32.25
C ASN A 166 8.06 2.52 32.22
N LYS A 167 8.69 1.41 32.61
CA LYS A 167 8.12 0.05 32.54
C LYS A 167 6.82 -0.14 33.32
N ASN A 168 6.59 0.66 34.36
CA ASN A 168 5.36 0.63 35.17
C ASN A 168 4.19 1.39 34.51
N GLY A 169 4.37 1.87 33.29
CA GLY A 169 3.42 2.72 32.59
C GLY A 169 3.70 4.20 32.79
N ILE A 170 3.09 5.01 31.93
CA ILE A 170 3.19 6.47 31.94
C ILE A 170 1.86 7.05 31.48
N CYS A 171 1.37 8.10 32.13
CA CYS A 171 0.15 8.75 31.70
C CYS A 171 0.40 9.58 30.42
N GLN A 172 -0.67 9.92 29.71
CA GLN A 172 -0.58 10.64 28.44
C GLN A 172 0.10 12.02 28.59
N GLN A 173 -0.16 12.74 29.68
CA GLN A 173 0.40 14.07 29.93
C GLN A 173 1.90 14.00 30.21
N ASP A 174 2.34 13.03 31.02
CA ASP A 174 3.75 12.83 31.33
C ASP A 174 4.53 12.37 30.10
N LEU A 175 3.96 11.48 29.29
CA LEU A 175 4.56 11.05 28.03
C LEU A 175 4.76 12.23 27.09
N ALA A 176 3.75 13.09 26.92
CA ALA A 176 3.87 14.29 26.10
C ALA A 176 4.98 15.23 26.60
N SER A 177 5.09 15.38 27.93
CA SER A 177 6.09 16.24 28.57
C SER A 177 7.51 15.70 28.39
N LYS A 178 7.71 14.39 28.57
CA LYS A 178 9.00 13.72 28.34
C LYS A 178 9.42 13.78 26.87
N ILE A 179 8.46 13.57 25.95
CA ILE A 179 8.69 13.72 24.51
C ILE A 179 9.18 15.14 24.20
N LYS A 180 8.48 16.17 24.69
CA LYS A 180 8.87 17.57 24.49
C LYS A 180 10.30 17.84 24.98
N LYS A 181 10.64 17.36 26.17
CA LYS A 181 11.98 17.53 26.75
C LYS A 181 13.07 16.88 25.90
N LYS A 182 12.88 15.65 25.44
CA LYS A 182 13.88 14.97 24.58
C LYS A 182 14.01 15.61 23.20
N ILE A 183 12.90 16.08 22.61
CA ILE A 183 12.93 16.86 21.34
C ILE A 183 13.84 18.07 21.45
N GLU A 184 13.72 18.83 22.54
CA GLU A 184 14.54 20.03 22.79
C GLU A 184 16.01 19.67 23.04
N GLN A 185 16.29 18.54 23.71
CA GLN A 185 17.65 18.07 23.99
C GLN A 185 18.37 17.52 22.76
N ASP A 186 17.68 16.72 21.96
CA ASP A 186 18.26 15.98 20.83
C ASP A 186 18.15 16.76 19.51
N TYR A 187 17.51 17.94 19.53
CA TYR A 187 17.25 18.79 18.36
C TYR A 187 16.60 18.03 17.19
N VAL A 188 15.62 17.17 17.50
CA VAL A 188 14.94 16.33 16.51
C VAL A 188 13.54 16.84 16.17
N GLU A 189 13.12 16.71 14.92
CA GLU A 189 11.76 17.06 14.50
C GLU A 189 10.86 15.82 14.49
N ILE A 190 9.73 15.88 15.20
CA ILE A 190 8.74 14.78 15.27
C ILE A 190 7.37 15.19 14.74
N VAL A 191 6.47 14.22 14.56
CA VAL A 191 5.09 14.49 14.14
C VAL A 191 4.37 15.41 15.15
N GLY A 192 3.41 16.20 14.65
CA GLY A 192 2.61 17.08 15.50
C GLY A 192 1.74 16.29 16.51
N ARG A 193 1.31 16.96 17.58
CA ARG A 193 0.62 16.33 18.73
C ARG A 193 -0.59 15.45 18.35
N ASN A 194 -1.44 15.90 17.44
CA ASN A 194 -2.60 15.09 17.00
C ASN A 194 -2.18 13.85 16.21
N ALA A 195 -1.12 13.96 15.40
CA ALA A 195 -0.57 12.83 14.65
C ALA A 195 0.15 11.84 15.58
N LEU A 196 0.80 12.33 16.64
CA LEU A 196 1.43 11.49 17.67
C LEU A 196 0.41 10.54 18.32
N TRP A 197 -0.76 11.03 18.73
CA TRP A 197 -1.76 10.16 19.36
C TRP A 197 -2.38 9.15 18.40
N LYS A 198 -2.63 9.54 17.15
CA LYS A 198 -3.05 8.60 16.09
C LYS A 198 -1.98 7.54 15.83
N LEU A 199 -0.71 7.91 15.87
CA LEU A 199 0.41 7.01 15.71
C LEU A 199 0.50 6.02 16.88
N LEU A 200 0.34 6.48 18.12
CA LEU A 200 0.29 5.63 19.30
C LEU A 200 -0.83 4.59 19.21
N ASP A 201 -2.01 5.00 18.79
CA ASP A 201 -3.14 4.09 18.59
C ASP A 201 -2.88 3.08 17.47
N LYS A 202 -2.33 3.53 16.32
CA LYS A 202 -1.95 2.66 15.19
C LYS A 202 -1.04 1.49 15.60
N TYR A 203 -0.15 1.72 16.55
CA TYR A 203 0.84 0.74 17.00
C TYR A 203 0.49 0.09 18.36
N ARG A 204 -0.75 0.30 18.83
CA ARG A 204 -1.29 -0.37 20.00
C ARG A 204 -1.30 -1.88 19.79
N ASN A 205 -0.88 -2.62 20.81
CA ASN A 205 -0.66 -4.07 20.85
C ASN A 205 0.40 -4.58 19.86
N ILE A 206 1.13 -3.67 19.19
CA ILE A 206 2.26 -4.02 18.33
C ILE A 206 3.56 -3.69 19.05
N TYR A 207 3.69 -2.43 19.52
CA TYR A 207 4.85 -1.98 20.26
C TYR A 207 4.56 -1.69 21.73
N TRP A 208 3.31 -1.42 22.09
CA TRP A 208 2.89 -1.06 23.44
C TRP A 208 1.41 -1.33 23.65
N SER A 209 0.98 -1.43 24.91
CA SER A 209 -0.43 -1.50 25.28
C SER A 209 -0.94 -0.13 25.74
N ILE A 210 -2.18 0.19 25.40
CA ILE A 210 -2.87 1.40 25.87
C ILE A 210 -4.11 0.95 26.65
N PHE A 211 -4.23 1.48 27.86
CA PHE A 211 -5.36 1.28 28.77
C PHE A 211 -6.09 2.61 28.94
N TYR A 212 -7.42 2.55 28.90
CA TYR A 212 -8.28 3.70 29.14
C TYR A 212 -9.01 3.47 30.45
N GLU A 213 -9.02 4.48 31.33
CA GLU A 213 -9.88 4.45 32.49
C GLU A 213 -11.35 4.45 32.02
N ALA A 214 -12.17 3.65 32.69
CA ALA A 214 -13.60 3.65 32.43
C ALA A 214 -14.15 5.02 32.79
N GLN A 215 -14.65 5.77 31.80
CA GLN A 215 -15.40 6.99 32.09
C GLN A 215 -16.73 6.59 32.72
N GLU A 216 -16.90 6.84 34.01
CA GLU A 216 -18.23 6.84 34.61
C GLU A 216 -19.07 7.86 33.82
N LYS A 217 -20.16 7.40 33.21
CA LYS A 217 -21.14 8.29 32.60
C LYS A 217 -21.64 9.20 33.71
N GLY A 218 -21.14 10.43 33.74
CA GLY A 218 -21.56 11.45 34.70
C GLY A 218 -23.08 11.55 34.69
N GLY A 219 -23.70 10.97 35.71
CA GLY A 219 -25.12 11.11 35.96
C GLY A 219 -25.40 12.58 36.13
N LYS A 220 -26.18 13.17 35.22
CA LYS A 220 -26.84 14.44 35.49
C LYS A 220 -27.64 14.25 36.78
N LYS A 221 -27.19 14.87 37.88
CA LYS A 221 -28.06 15.11 39.02
C LYS A 221 -29.22 15.95 38.49
N LYS A 222 -30.42 15.37 38.56
CA LYS A 222 -31.68 16.09 38.38
C LYS A 222 -31.83 17.13 39.48
#